data_AF-A0A538CHT8-F1
#
_entry.id   AF-A0A538CHT8-F1
#
_cell.length_a   1.000
_cell.length_b   1.000
_cell.length_c   1.000
_cell.angle_alpha   90.00
_cell.angle_beta   90.00
_cell.angle_gamma   90.00
#
_symmetry.space_group_name_H-M   'P 1'
#
loop_
_entity.id
_entity.type
_entity.pdbx_description
1 polymer ?
#
loop_
_entity_poly.entity_id
_entity_poly.type
_entity_poly.pdbx_seq_one_letter_code
_entity_poly.pdbx_strand_id
1 'polypeptide(L)'
;MRGALAAALALALLAGGCGGDTKSKNDYIDQVNKAQSDFVSVVDDSESKIQGNGTDQETAKQLDMIRVAAAKVVVRLRAIKPPAKVRTLHASLVKEAQGLVAAFRKAADAYSSGDPSKILTAKANLGKDIEQVNGQLNATITELNNKLH
;
A
#
# COMPACT_ATOMS: atom_id res chain seq x y z
N MET A 1 3.23 -13.14 -5.14
CA MET A 1 4.58 -13.33 -4.55
C MET A 1 4.45 -13.35 -3.04
N ARG A 2 4.50 -14.53 -2.44
CA ARG A 2 4.21 -14.74 -1.02
C ARG A 2 5.42 -14.33 -0.16
N GLY A 3 5.50 -13.07 0.27
CA GLY A 3 6.43 -12.71 1.36
C GLY A 3 7.19 -11.39 1.26
N ALA A 4 6.99 -10.56 0.23
CA ALA A 4 7.81 -9.36 0.06
C ALA A 4 7.50 -8.20 1.03
N LEU A 5 6.40 -8.28 1.82
CA LEU A 5 6.01 -7.24 2.77
C LEU A 5 6.26 -7.61 4.24
N ALA A 6 6.74 -8.81 4.55
CA ALA A 6 6.93 -9.26 5.93
C ALA A 6 8.20 -8.70 6.60
N ALA A 7 9.09 -8.04 5.86
CA ALA A 7 10.42 -7.66 6.33
C ALA A 7 10.54 -6.18 6.69
N ALA A 8 9.69 -5.67 7.59
CA ALA A 8 9.95 -4.40 8.30
C ALA A 8 9.37 -4.39 9.73
N LEU A 9 9.07 -5.57 10.28
CA LEU A 9 8.51 -5.70 11.62
C LEU A 9 9.63 -5.64 12.68
N ALA A 10 9.79 -4.43 13.21
CA ALA A 10 9.98 -4.08 14.61
C ALA A 10 11.40 -3.97 15.23
N LEU A 11 11.46 -3.06 16.22
CA LEU A 11 12.39 -2.91 17.35
C LEU A 11 13.56 -1.92 17.12
N ALA A 12 13.88 -0.94 17.99
CA ALA A 12 13.52 -0.78 19.40
C ALA A 12 13.53 0.70 19.83
N LEU A 13 12.59 0.99 20.73
CA LEU A 13 12.54 2.15 21.60
C LEU A 13 13.78 2.18 22.50
N LEU A 14 14.76 3.05 22.21
CA LEU A 14 15.72 3.44 23.22
C LEU A 14 15.26 4.75 23.86
N ALA A 15 14.75 4.58 25.08
CA ALA A 15 14.36 5.62 25.99
C ALA A 15 15.53 6.56 26.30
N GLY A 16 15.27 7.87 26.25
CA GLY A 16 16.18 8.89 26.75
C GLY A 16 15.75 10.30 26.33
N GLY A 17 14.99 10.99 27.19
CA GLY A 17 14.81 12.45 27.10
C GLY A 17 13.39 12.93 26.79
N CYS A 18 12.77 13.59 27.78
CA CYS A 18 11.57 14.44 27.71
C CYS A 18 10.33 13.88 26.97
N GLY A 19 9.39 13.31 27.74
CA GLY A 19 8.33 12.39 27.30
C GLY A 19 7.21 12.91 26.39
N GLY A 20 7.33 14.09 25.78
CA GLY A 20 6.37 14.60 24.80
C GLY A 20 6.66 14.15 23.36
N ASP A 21 7.93 14.25 22.96
CA ASP A 21 8.35 14.06 21.56
C ASP A 21 8.45 12.57 21.18
N THR A 22 8.87 11.73 22.14
CA THR A 22 8.98 10.27 21.96
C THR A 22 7.61 9.62 21.74
N LYS A 23 6.58 10.02 22.50
CA LYS A 23 5.22 9.44 22.36
C LYS A 23 4.63 9.73 20.98
N SER A 24 4.70 10.99 20.52
CA SER A 24 4.19 11.36 19.19
C SER A 24 4.95 10.66 18.04
N LYS A 25 6.25 10.39 18.22
CA LYS A 25 7.04 9.61 17.25
C LYS A 25 6.60 8.15 17.22
N ASN A 26 6.40 7.52 18.37
CA ASN A 26 5.93 6.15 18.47
C ASN A 26 4.53 6.00 17.88
N ASP A 27 3.61 6.91 18.23
CA ASP A 27 2.25 6.92 17.68
C ASP A 27 2.27 7.08 16.15
N TYR A 28 3.19 7.87 15.59
CA TYR A 28 3.38 7.97 14.14
C TYR A 28 3.84 6.66 13.52
N ILE A 29 4.88 6.03 14.09
CA ILE A 29 5.44 4.76 13.62
C ILE A 29 4.36 3.67 13.64
N ASP A 30 3.60 3.56 14.74
CA ASP A 30 2.54 2.56 14.89
C ASP A 30 1.42 2.74 13.86
N GLN A 31 1.00 4.00 13.59
CA GLN A 31 -0.01 4.28 12.58
C GLN A 31 0.48 3.96 11.16
N VAL A 32 1.73 4.26 10.85
CA VAL A 32 2.34 3.93 9.56
C VAL A 32 2.47 2.42 9.39
N ASN A 33 2.95 1.70 10.40
CA ASN A 33 3.05 0.24 10.39
C ASN A 33 1.68 -0.43 10.23
N LYS A 34 0.65 0.11 10.91
CA LYS A 34 -0.72 -0.37 10.73
C LYS A 34 -1.21 -0.17 9.30
N ALA A 35 -0.98 1.00 8.72
CA ALA A 35 -1.39 1.27 7.34
C ALA A 35 -0.65 0.36 6.34
N GLN A 36 0.62 0.05 6.58
CA GLN A 36 1.35 -0.93 5.78
C GLN A 36 0.71 -2.31 5.88
N SER A 37 0.49 -2.83 7.09
CA SER A 37 -0.13 -4.14 7.29
C SER A 37 -1.51 -4.22 6.63
N ASP A 38 -2.32 -3.16 6.74
CA ASP A 38 -3.62 -3.08 6.06
C ASP A 38 -3.45 -3.14 4.53
N PHE A 39 -2.40 -2.51 3.96
CA PHE A 39 -2.09 -2.59 2.53
C PHE A 39 -1.67 -4.00 2.10
N VAL A 40 -0.82 -4.67 2.89
CA VAL A 40 -0.43 -6.07 2.63
C VAL A 40 -1.66 -6.95 2.53
N SER A 41 -2.56 -6.84 3.52
CA SER A 41 -3.78 -7.64 3.54
C SER A 41 -4.67 -7.37 2.33
N VAL A 42 -4.76 -6.12 1.85
CA VAL A 42 -5.51 -5.80 0.63
C VAL A 42 -4.89 -6.44 -0.61
N VAL A 43 -3.57 -6.47 -0.72
CA VAL A 43 -2.86 -7.09 -1.85
C VAL A 43 -2.95 -8.62 -1.80
N ASP A 44 -2.76 -9.24 -0.64
CA ASP A 44 -2.88 -10.69 -0.48
C ASP A 44 -4.32 -11.18 -0.73
N ASP A 45 -5.32 -10.44 -0.23
CA ASP A 45 -6.72 -10.68 -0.53
C ASP A 45 -7.00 -10.53 -2.03
N SER A 46 -6.28 -9.64 -2.72
CA SER A 46 -6.44 -9.46 -4.17
C SER A 46 -5.90 -10.65 -4.96
N GLU A 47 -4.70 -11.13 -4.64
CA GLU A 47 -4.09 -12.29 -5.31
C GLU A 47 -4.99 -13.53 -5.15
N SER A 48 -5.56 -13.75 -3.96
CA SER A 48 -6.44 -14.90 -3.71
C SER A 48 -7.77 -14.83 -4.46
N LYS A 49 -8.37 -13.64 -4.60
CA LYS A 49 -9.69 -13.46 -5.23
C LYS A 49 -9.62 -13.45 -6.76
N ILE A 50 -8.57 -12.87 -7.33
CA ILE A 50 -8.39 -12.75 -8.80
C ILE A 50 -7.99 -14.09 -9.44
N GLN A 51 -7.46 -15.05 -8.67
CA GLN A 51 -7.09 -16.39 -9.17
C GLN A 51 -8.30 -17.33 -9.41
N GLY A 52 -9.52 -16.91 -9.10
CA GLY A 52 -10.72 -17.71 -9.36
C GLY A 52 -11.12 -17.72 -10.84
N ASN A 53 -11.82 -18.78 -11.27
CA ASN A 53 -12.43 -18.90 -12.61
C ASN A 53 -13.70 -18.04 -12.78
N GLY A 54 -13.67 -16.80 -12.31
CA GLY A 54 -14.78 -15.85 -12.47
C GLY A 54 -14.87 -15.30 -13.89
N THR A 55 -16.04 -14.79 -14.26
CA THR A 55 -16.23 -13.98 -15.46
C THR A 55 -15.43 -12.68 -15.38
N ASP A 56 -15.24 -12.02 -16.53
CA ASP A 56 -14.56 -10.72 -16.57
C ASP A 56 -15.26 -9.68 -15.68
N GLN A 57 -16.59 -9.75 -15.60
CA GLN A 57 -17.41 -8.80 -14.84
C GLN A 57 -17.30 -9.05 -13.34
N GLU A 58 -17.19 -10.31 -12.92
CA GLU A 58 -16.89 -10.65 -11.54
C GLU A 58 -15.48 -10.20 -11.16
N THR A 59 -14.50 -10.38 -12.05
CA THR A 59 -13.12 -9.94 -11.84
C THR A 59 -13.04 -8.41 -11.73
N ALA A 60 -13.74 -7.67 -12.58
CA ALA A 60 -13.84 -6.21 -12.51
C ALA A 60 -14.40 -5.74 -11.16
N LYS A 61 -15.48 -6.38 -10.68
CA LYS A 61 -16.09 -6.07 -9.39
C LYS A 61 -15.14 -6.35 -8.24
N GLN A 62 -14.39 -7.45 -8.29
CA GLN A 62 -13.37 -7.77 -7.30
C GLN A 62 -12.27 -6.72 -7.26
N LEU A 63 -11.72 -6.34 -8.42
CA LEU A 63 -10.70 -5.30 -8.54
C LEU A 63 -11.19 -3.95 -8.02
N ASP A 64 -12.45 -3.59 -8.24
CA ASP A 64 -13.02 -2.36 -7.68
C ASP A 64 -13.16 -2.42 -6.15
N MET A 65 -13.56 -3.56 -5.58
CA MET A 65 -13.59 -3.73 -4.13
C MET A 65 -12.20 -3.59 -3.50
N ILE A 66 -11.18 -4.17 -4.13
CA ILE A 66 -9.78 -4.05 -3.71
C ILE A 66 -9.31 -2.60 -3.81
N ARG A 67 -9.61 -1.91 -4.93
CA ARG A 67 -9.34 -0.48 -5.11
C ARG A 67 -9.94 0.36 -4.00
N VAL A 68 -11.19 0.11 -3.62
CA VAL A 68 -11.87 0.83 -2.54
C VAL A 68 -11.18 0.57 -1.19
N ALA A 69 -10.78 -0.67 -0.91
CA ALA A 69 -10.05 -1.00 0.30
C ALA A 69 -8.69 -0.28 0.36
N ALA A 70 -7.90 -0.32 -0.72
CA ALA A 70 -6.65 0.41 -0.86
C ALA A 70 -6.84 1.93 -0.69
N ALA A 71 -7.90 2.51 -1.29
CA ALA A 71 -8.21 3.93 -1.15
C ALA A 71 -8.51 4.34 0.30
N LYS A 72 -9.15 3.47 1.09
CA LYS A 72 -9.36 3.71 2.52
C LYS A 72 -8.03 3.76 3.28
N VAL A 73 -7.05 2.94 2.91
CA VAL A 73 -5.71 2.99 3.51
C VAL A 73 -5.00 4.30 3.16
N VAL A 74 -5.08 4.77 1.89
CA VAL A 74 -4.55 6.08 1.49
C VAL A 74 -5.16 7.22 2.32
N VAL A 75 -6.49 7.19 2.54
CA VAL A 75 -7.18 8.19 3.38
C VAL A 75 -6.66 8.16 4.80
N ARG A 76 -6.47 6.97 5.39
CA ARG A 76 -5.88 6.83 6.74
C ARG A 76 -4.46 7.36 6.78
N LEU A 77 -3.60 7.01 5.82
CA LEU A 77 -2.24 7.52 5.73
C LEU A 77 -2.21 9.04 5.72
N ARG A 78 -3.01 9.69 4.87
CA ARG A 78 -3.10 11.15 4.78
C ARG A 78 -3.54 11.85 6.07
N ALA A 79 -4.32 11.16 6.89
CA ALA A 79 -4.80 11.70 8.15
C ALA A 79 -3.73 11.68 9.26
N ILE A 80 -2.67 10.87 9.08
CA ILE A 80 -1.54 10.81 10.01
C ILE A 80 -0.77 12.13 9.91
N LYS A 81 -0.48 12.74 11.05
CA LYS A 81 0.39 13.93 11.11
C LYS A 81 1.86 13.50 11.19
N PRO A 82 2.67 13.68 10.13
CA PRO A 82 4.07 13.29 10.19
C PRO A 82 4.91 14.30 10.99
N PRO A 83 5.94 13.84 11.72
CA PRO A 83 6.99 14.72 12.23
C PRO A 83 7.64 15.52 11.09
N ALA A 84 8.03 16.77 11.36
CA ALA A 84 8.54 17.68 10.34
C ALA A 84 9.71 17.09 9.51
N LYS A 85 10.63 16.36 10.18
CA LYS A 85 11.80 15.72 9.57
C LYS A 85 11.48 14.64 8.52
N VAL A 86 10.27 14.09 8.54
CA VAL A 86 9.84 13.02 7.63
C VAL A 86 8.63 13.40 6.77
N ARG A 87 8.16 14.64 6.83
CA ARG A 87 6.95 15.09 6.12
C ARG A 87 6.99 14.80 4.60
N THR A 88 8.15 15.01 3.97
CA THR A 88 8.32 14.72 2.54
C THR A 88 8.25 13.23 2.25
N LEU A 89 8.88 12.40 3.07
CA LEU A 89 8.82 10.93 2.92
C LEU A 89 7.41 10.40 3.16
N HIS A 90 6.69 10.95 4.14
CA HIS A 90 5.28 10.63 4.34
C HIS A 90 4.42 10.99 3.12
N ALA A 91 4.67 12.13 2.48
CA ALA A 91 3.98 12.51 1.25
C ALA A 91 4.31 11.55 0.09
N SER A 92 5.57 11.10 -0.03
CA SER A 92 5.95 10.05 -0.99
C SER A 92 5.21 8.75 -0.73
N LEU A 93 5.15 8.30 0.53
CA LEU A 93 4.44 7.09 0.94
C LEU A 93 2.95 7.15 0.53
N VAL A 94 2.29 8.28 0.79
CA VAL A 94 0.88 8.51 0.37
C VAL A 94 0.75 8.44 -1.15
N LYS A 95 1.69 9.04 -1.90
CA LYS A 95 1.65 9.05 -3.37
C LYS A 95 1.86 7.65 -3.96
N GLU A 96 2.79 6.88 -3.42
CA GLU A 96 3.07 5.50 -3.84
C GLU A 96 1.85 4.62 -3.59
N ALA A 97 1.24 4.74 -2.40
CA ALA A 97 -0.01 4.08 -2.05
C ALA A 97 -1.17 4.43 -3.00
N GLN A 98 -1.24 5.67 -3.50
CA GLN A 98 -2.19 6.05 -4.56
C GLN A 98 -1.91 5.39 -5.90
N GLY A 99 -0.64 5.11 -6.22
CA GLY A 99 -0.24 4.38 -7.41
C GLY A 99 -0.90 2.99 -7.48
N LEU A 100 -0.97 2.31 -6.34
CA LEU A 100 -1.65 1.01 -6.23
C LEU A 100 -3.17 1.12 -6.48
N VAL A 101 -3.82 2.15 -5.93
CA VAL A 101 -5.24 2.44 -6.20
C VAL A 101 -5.49 2.67 -7.69
N ALA A 102 -4.60 3.40 -8.36
CA ALA A 102 -4.69 3.66 -9.79
C ALA A 102 -4.50 2.38 -10.62
N ALA A 103 -3.56 1.51 -10.25
CA ALA A 103 -3.33 0.23 -10.91
C ALA A 103 -4.57 -0.68 -10.84
N PHE A 104 -5.18 -0.82 -9.65
CA PHE A 104 -6.41 -1.60 -9.50
C PHE A 104 -7.58 -1.02 -10.29
N ARG A 105 -7.72 0.31 -10.32
CA ARG A 105 -8.74 0.97 -11.15
C ARG A 105 -8.56 0.65 -12.63
N LYS A 106 -7.34 0.85 -13.15
CA LYS A 106 -7.02 0.58 -14.56
C LYS A 106 -7.31 -0.87 -14.94
N ALA A 107 -7.00 -1.81 -14.05
CA ALA A 107 -7.34 -3.21 -14.24
C ALA A 107 -8.87 -3.43 -14.25
N ALA A 108 -9.59 -2.89 -13.25
CA ALA A 108 -11.06 -3.02 -13.18
C ALA A 108 -11.76 -2.46 -14.43
N ASP A 109 -11.31 -1.32 -14.93
CA ASP A 109 -11.82 -0.69 -16.15
C ASP A 109 -11.57 -1.57 -17.39
N ALA A 110 -10.40 -2.22 -17.47
CA ALA A 110 -10.08 -3.14 -18.56
C ALA A 110 -10.96 -4.39 -18.55
N TYR A 111 -11.16 -5.03 -17.40
CA TYR A 111 -12.07 -6.17 -17.27
C TYR A 111 -13.52 -5.80 -17.55
N SER A 112 -13.98 -4.64 -17.05
CA SER A 112 -15.35 -4.17 -17.31
C SER A 112 -15.62 -3.93 -18.81
N SER A 113 -14.58 -3.65 -19.59
CA SER A 113 -14.73 -3.40 -21.02
C SER A 113 -15.03 -4.64 -21.86
N GLY A 114 -14.74 -5.85 -21.34
CA GLY A 114 -14.89 -7.12 -22.06
C GLY A 114 -13.96 -7.28 -23.28
N ASP A 115 -13.00 -6.37 -23.48
CA ASP A 115 -12.04 -6.41 -24.58
C ASP A 115 -10.85 -7.34 -24.20
N PRO A 116 -10.68 -8.49 -24.87
CA PRO A 116 -9.65 -9.46 -24.51
C PRO A 116 -8.23 -8.90 -24.56
N SER A 117 -7.95 -7.95 -25.48
CA SER A 117 -6.62 -7.36 -25.62
C SER A 117 -6.30 -6.42 -24.47
N LYS A 118 -7.30 -5.65 -24.02
CA LYS A 118 -7.17 -4.79 -22.83
C LYS A 118 -7.03 -5.61 -21.56
N ILE A 119 -7.78 -6.70 -21.43
CA ILE A 119 -7.71 -7.61 -20.28
C ILE A 119 -6.33 -8.25 -20.17
N LEU A 120 -5.80 -8.78 -21.28
CA LEU A 120 -4.47 -9.40 -21.29
C LEU A 120 -3.38 -8.39 -20.91
N THR A 121 -3.47 -7.17 -21.47
CA THR A 121 -2.55 -6.06 -21.15
C THR A 121 -2.66 -5.65 -19.68
N ALA A 122 -3.87 -5.54 -19.15
CA ALA A 122 -4.11 -5.21 -17.75
C ALA A 122 -3.56 -6.28 -16.81
N LYS A 123 -3.74 -7.57 -17.13
CA LYS A 123 -3.19 -8.69 -16.35
C LYS A 123 -1.65 -8.65 -16.29
N ALA A 124 -1.00 -8.41 -17.43
CA ALA A 124 0.46 -8.32 -17.49
C ALA A 124 1.01 -7.10 -16.75
N ASN A 125 0.29 -5.97 -16.78
CA ASN A 125 0.72 -4.74 -16.13
C ASN A 125 0.42 -4.73 -14.63
N LEU A 126 -0.72 -5.28 -14.19
CA LEU A 126 -1.12 -5.22 -12.78
C LEU A 126 -0.08 -5.85 -11.85
N GLY A 127 0.47 -7.02 -12.20
CA GLY A 127 1.53 -7.64 -11.42
C GLY A 127 2.77 -6.75 -11.30
N LYS A 128 3.22 -6.16 -12.42
CA LYS A 128 4.38 -5.25 -12.46
C LYS A 128 4.13 -3.97 -11.68
N ASP A 129 2.95 -3.38 -11.82
CA ASP A 129 2.56 -2.16 -11.13
C ASP A 129 2.54 -2.40 -9.60
N ILE A 130 2.01 -3.55 -9.16
CA ILE A 130 2.04 -3.97 -7.74
C ILE A 130 3.49 -4.14 -7.26
N GLU A 131 4.33 -4.88 -7.99
CA GLU A 131 5.74 -5.09 -7.65
C GLU A 131 6.50 -3.77 -7.51
N GLN A 132 6.35 -2.88 -8.50
CA GLN A 132 7.02 -1.59 -8.52
C GLN A 132 6.59 -0.72 -7.34
N VAL A 133 5.27 -0.60 -7.10
CA VAL A 133 4.76 0.20 -5.98
C VAL A 133 5.19 -0.39 -4.64
N ASN A 134 5.17 -1.72 -4.47
CA ASN A 134 5.66 -2.36 -3.25
C ASN A 134 7.15 -2.08 -3.01
N GLY A 135 7.97 -2.10 -4.06
CA GLY A 135 9.39 -1.73 -3.98
C GLY A 135 9.59 -0.28 -3.53
N GLN A 136 8.81 0.65 -4.08
CA GLN A 136 8.84 2.07 -3.72
C GLN A 136 8.39 2.30 -2.26
N LEU A 137 7.27 1.68 -1.86
CA LEU A 137 6.77 1.73 -0.48
C LEU A 137 7.85 1.24 0.50
N ASN A 138 8.42 0.06 0.25
CA ASN A 138 9.45 -0.52 1.12
C ASN A 138 10.70 0.37 1.24
N ALA A 139 11.13 1.00 0.14
CA ALA A 139 12.24 1.94 0.15
C ALA A 139 11.92 3.20 0.98
N THR A 140 10.75 3.80 0.77
CA THR A 140 10.29 4.97 1.53
C THR A 140 10.14 4.67 3.02
N ILE A 141 9.65 3.49 3.37
CA ILE A 141 9.50 3.03 4.77
C ILE A 141 10.88 2.85 5.43
N THR A 142 11.83 2.26 4.71
CA THR A 142 13.20 2.10 5.18
C THR A 142 13.83 3.46 5.47
N GLU A 143 13.67 4.43 4.57
CA GLU A 143 14.18 5.79 4.78
C GLU A 143 13.45 6.50 5.93
N LEU A 144 12.13 6.30 6.07
CA LEU A 144 11.35 6.81 7.20
C LEU A 144 11.91 6.31 8.53
N ASN A 145 12.13 5.01 8.66
CA ASN A 145 12.68 4.40 9.87
C ASN A 145 14.08 4.94 10.19
N ASN A 146 14.94 5.04 9.17
CA ASN A 146 16.30 5.60 9.32
C ASN A 146 16.30 7.06 9.79
N LYS A 147 15.32 7.88 9.37
CA LYS A 147 15.22 9.28 9.81
C LYS A 147 14.51 9.45 11.14
N LEU A 148 13.75 8.46 11.60
CA LEU A 148 13.00 8.53 12.85
C LEU A 148 13.84 8.10 14.06
N HIS A 149 14.75 7.16 13.86
CA HIS A 149 15.86 6.84 14.78
C HIS A 149 16.88 7.99 14.83
#